data_AF-A0A951E8M3-F1
#
_entry.id   AF-A0A951E8M3-F1
#
_cell.length_a   1.000
_cell.length_b   1.000
_cell.length_c   1.000
_cell.angle_alpha   90.00
_cell.angle_beta   90.00
_cell.angle_gamma   90.00
#
_symmetry.space_group_name_H-M   'P 1'
#
loop_
_entity.id
_entity.type
_entity.pdbx_description
1 polymer ?
#
loop_
_entity_poly.entity_id
_entity_poly.type
_entity_poly.pdbx_seq_one_letter_code
_entity_poly.pdbx_strand_id
1 'polypeptide(L)'
;TQLKWDSYQFQEQLLAKLKIGDKLSITVSPGFLSFNNSSSGGLPGAHGSIVPPSQVQGQTFDQTTTGSAVTFGDTLANAQGFPVTQRDLNLILAPGDITYKIFGKPLSLYWDFAYNFTGDDRFNRDYGPLFSHYFFVGRSSTPSFSGRATPSFSDNSAWLVGLKFGENKKAGDFSVSADYRQVGISSIDPNLNSDNFALSNLNAQGWEFNLAYNFTDFLTAVFTLYYSHALHPNLYGGYATGNVLMSNGQPFPSSQQYSVARDRQDLVIQANLLMKF
;
A
#
# COMPACT_ATOMS: atom_id res chain seq x y z
N THR A 1 19.59 13.63 -31.41
CA THR A 1 20.04 12.82 -30.26
C THR A 1 19.52 13.45 -28.98
N GLN A 2 18.31 13.06 -28.57
CA GLN A 2 17.66 13.60 -27.38
C GLN A 2 17.26 12.39 -26.54
N LEU A 3 18.08 12.11 -25.53
CA LEU A 3 17.82 11.08 -24.52
C LEU A 3 16.51 11.46 -23.82
N LYS A 4 15.49 10.64 -24.05
CA LYS A 4 14.17 10.74 -23.44
C LYS A 4 14.33 10.41 -21.95
N TRP A 5 13.82 11.29 -21.10
CA TRP A 5 14.01 11.34 -19.64
C TRP A 5 13.18 10.29 -18.87
N ASP A 6 13.04 9.08 -19.43
CA ASP A 6 12.31 8.00 -18.78
C ASP A 6 13.32 7.17 -17.98
N SER A 7 13.22 7.23 -16.66
CA SER A 7 14.10 6.48 -15.78
C SER A 7 13.72 5.01 -15.73
N TYR A 8 14.75 4.19 -15.90
CA TYR A 8 14.70 2.75 -15.87
C TYR A 8 14.11 2.19 -14.56
N GLN A 9 13.06 1.38 -14.65
CA GLN A 9 12.70 0.41 -13.60
C GLN A 9 13.60 -0.82 -13.75
N PHE A 10 14.62 -0.93 -12.91
CA PHE A 10 15.33 -2.19 -12.73
C PHE A 10 14.64 -2.97 -11.61
N GLN A 11 14.05 -4.12 -11.93
CA GLN A 11 13.71 -5.17 -10.96
C GLN A 11 14.75 -6.27 -11.16
N GLU A 12 15.90 -6.14 -10.50
CA GLU A 12 16.87 -7.22 -10.45
C GLU A 12 16.47 -8.17 -9.33
N GLN A 13 16.25 -9.43 -9.66
CA GLN A 13 15.98 -10.48 -8.69
C GLN A 13 16.95 -11.63 -8.90
N LEU A 14 17.73 -11.95 -7.87
CA LEU A 14 18.55 -13.15 -7.87
C LEU A 14 17.73 -14.29 -7.28
N LEU A 15 17.16 -15.14 -8.13
CA LEU A 15 16.46 -16.33 -7.66
C LEU A 15 17.46 -17.44 -7.29
N ALA A 16 17.59 -17.75 -6.02
CA ALA A 16 18.35 -18.89 -5.53
C ALA A 16 17.39 -19.93 -4.95
N LYS A 17 17.54 -21.19 -5.40
CA LYS A 17 16.73 -22.31 -4.93
C LYS A 17 17.61 -23.49 -4.55
N LEU A 18 17.54 -23.91 -3.30
CA LEU A 18 18.22 -25.09 -2.78
C LEU A 18 17.19 -26.20 -2.52
N LYS A 19 17.44 -27.38 -3.07
CA LYS A 19 16.67 -28.59 -2.78
C LYS A 19 17.52 -29.54 -1.96
N ILE A 20 16.98 -30.03 -0.85
CA ILE A 20 17.63 -31.01 0.02
C ILE A 20 16.75 -32.27 -0.01
N GLY A 21 17.13 -33.23 -0.86
CA GLY A 21 16.31 -34.38 -1.19
C GLY A 21 14.96 -34.01 -1.82
N ASP A 22 13.97 -34.88 -1.65
CA ASP A 22 12.64 -34.73 -2.27
C ASP A 22 11.61 -33.97 -1.41
N LYS A 23 12.00 -33.65 -0.17
CA LYS A 23 11.09 -33.16 0.87
C LYS A 23 11.29 -31.70 1.23
N LEU A 24 12.50 -31.16 1.12
CA LEU A 24 12.83 -29.81 1.54
C LEU A 24 13.27 -28.96 0.35
N SER A 25 12.64 -27.79 0.20
CA SER A 25 13.01 -26.74 -0.75
C SER A 25 13.14 -25.43 0.00
N ILE A 26 14.21 -24.69 -0.30
CA ILE A 26 14.44 -23.34 0.20
C ILE A 26 14.56 -22.44 -1.03
N THR A 27 13.77 -21.37 -1.08
CA THR A 27 13.85 -20.37 -2.15
C THR A 27 14.09 -19.02 -1.51
N VAL A 28 15.00 -18.24 -2.07
CA VAL A 28 15.17 -16.83 -1.76
C VAL A 28 15.30 -16.06 -3.06
N SER A 29 14.74 -14.86 -3.10
CA SER A 29 14.80 -14.01 -4.28
C SER A 29 15.10 -12.56 -3.92
N PRO A 30 16.27 -12.28 -3.30
CA PRO A 30 16.64 -10.90 -3.00
C PRO A 30 16.64 -10.06 -4.27
N GLY A 31 16.18 -8.83 -4.13
CA GLY A 31 16.13 -7.92 -5.24
C GLY A 31 16.31 -6.47 -4.82
N PHE A 32 16.53 -5.64 -5.82
CA PHE A 32 16.57 -4.20 -5.67
C PHE A 32 15.53 -3.60 -6.60
N LEU A 33 14.78 -2.64 -6.09
CA LEU A 33 13.77 -1.90 -6.84
C LEU A 33 14.00 -0.42 -6.60
N SER A 34 14.36 0.32 -7.64
CA SER A 34 14.50 1.77 -7.57
C SER A 34 13.51 2.45 -8.50
N PHE A 35 12.76 3.40 -7.94
CA PHE A 35 11.98 4.38 -8.67
C PHE A 35 12.57 5.76 -8.38
N ASN A 36 13.28 6.29 -9.37
CA ASN A 36 14.05 7.53 -9.25
C ASN A 36 13.52 8.70 -10.11
N ASN A 37 12.41 8.57 -10.84
CA ASN A 37 11.86 9.62 -11.72
C ASN A 37 10.38 9.30 -12.06
N SER A 38 9.53 10.18 -12.57
CA SER A 38 9.48 11.66 -12.66
C SER A 38 8.15 12.04 -13.28
N SER A 39 7.15 12.30 -12.46
CA SER A 39 6.38 13.54 -12.51
C SER A 39 5.44 13.46 -11.33
N SER A 40 5.40 14.49 -10.50
CA SER A 40 4.11 14.85 -9.94
C SER A 40 3.23 15.06 -11.16
N GLY A 41 2.09 14.37 -11.27
CA GLY A 41 1.08 14.60 -12.31
C GLY A 41 0.48 16.02 -12.30
N GLY A 42 1.20 17.03 -11.80
CA GLY A 42 1.00 18.40 -12.18
C GLY A 42 1.42 18.55 -13.64
N LEU A 43 0.43 18.63 -14.53
CA LEU A 43 0.62 19.22 -15.85
C LEU A 43 1.37 20.55 -15.65
N PRO A 44 2.40 20.87 -16.46
CA PRO A 44 3.00 22.20 -16.42
C PRO A 44 1.88 23.22 -16.65
N GLY A 45 1.63 24.08 -15.65
CA GLY A 45 0.71 25.18 -15.84
C GLY A 45 1.20 26.07 -16.98
N ALA A 46 0.30 26.84 -17.61
CA ALA A 46 0.72 27.95 -18.45
C ALA A 46 1.75 28.77 -17.65
N HIS A 47 2.98 28.91 -18.16
CA HIS A 47 4.15 29.56 -17.53
C HIS A 47 5.11 28.70 -16.68
N GLY A 48 5.07 27.37 -16.74
CA GLY A 48 6.14 26.53 -16.16
C GLY A 48 6.15 26.46 -14.63
N SER A 49 5.06 26.89 -13.99
CA SER A 49 4.76 26.60 -12.59
C SER A 49 4.38 25.12 -12.45
N ILE A 50 5.09 24.39 -11.58
CA ILE A 50 4.66 23.06 -11.15
C ILE A 50 3.45 23.26 -10.23
N VAL A 51 2.27 22.99 -10.76
CA VAL A 51 1.03 23.01 -10.00
C VAL A 51 0.95 21.71 -9.18
N PRO A 52 0.93 21.75 -7.83
CA PRO A 52 0.71 20.55 -7.04
C PRO A 52 -0.63 19.91 -7.45
N PRO A 53 -0.75 18.57 -7.49
CA PRO A 53 -2.00 17.91 -7.90
C PRO A 53 -3.24 18.29 -7.07
N SER A 54 -3.06 18.90 -5.89
CA SER A 54 -4.16 19.44 -5.08
C SER A 54 -4.90 20.63 -5.71
N GLN A 55 -4.39 21.25 -6.79
CA GLN A 55 -5.15 22.27 -7.54
C GLN A 55 -5.97 21.69 -8.71
N VAL A 56 -5.84 20.39 -9.02
CA VAL A 56 -6.64 19.73 -10.08
C VAL A 56 -7.83 18.96 -9.48
N GLN A 57 -7.75 18.58 -8.20
CA GLN A 57 -8.89 18.00 -7.48
C GLN A 57 -9.93 19.10 -7.16
N GLY A 58 -10.97 19.16 -7.98
CA GLY A 58 -12.02 20.18 -7.93
C GLY A 58 -12.08 21.09 -9.15
N GLN A 59 -11.09 21.02 -10.05
CA GLN A 59 -11.30 21.48 -11.42
C GLN A 59 -12.09 20.39 -12.14
N THR A 60 -13.39 20.61 -12.29
CA THR A 60 -14.12 20.00 -13.39
C THR A 60 -13.36 20.44 -14.64
N PHE A 61 -12.63 19.52 -15.29
CA PHE A 61 -12.38 19.71 -16.70
C PHE A 61 -13.77 19.68 -17.33
N ASP A 62 -14.33 20.87 -17.55
CA ASP A 62 -15.40 21.07 -18.50
C ASP A 62 -14.77 20.74 -19.85
N GLN A 63 -14.65 19.44 -20.15
CA GLN A 63 -14.47 19.00 -21.51
C GLN A 63 -15.82 19.25 -22.15
N THR A 64 -16.02 20.50 -22.56
CA THR A 64 -17.21 20.96 -23.25
C THR A 64 -17.19 20.36 -24.66
N THR A 65 -17.35 19.05 -24.77
CA THR A 65 -17.94 18.46 -25.97
C THR A 65 -19.43 18.77 -25.88
N THR A 66 -19.78 19.97 -26.33
CA THR A 66 -21.12 20.38 -26.78
C THR A 66 -22.27 19.44 -26.37
N GLY A 67 -22.91 19.75 -25.24
CA GLY A 67 -24.33 19.45 -25.05
C GLY A 67 -24.69 18.11 -24.40
N SER A 68 -24.23 17.85 -23.17
CA SER A 68 -25.02 17.25 -22.07
C SER A 68 -24.08 16.91 -20.90
N ALA A 69 -24.38 17.42 -19.69
CA ALA A 69 -23.60 17.10 -18.50
C ALA A 69 -23.83 15.63 -18.10
N VAL A 70 -22.78 14.82 -18.17
CA VAL A 70 -22.77 13.46 -17.62
C VAL A 70 -22.22 13.52 -16.20
N THR A 71 -23.08 13.30 -15.21
CA THR A 71 -22.68 13.12 -13.81
C THR A 71 -22.14 11.71 -13.63
N PHE A 72 -20.82 11.53 -13.53
CA PHE A 72 -20.26 10.25 -13.10
C PHE A 72 -20.41 10.14 -11.58
N GLY A 73 -21.25 9.20 -11.13
CA GLY A 73 -21.25 8.72 -9.76
C GLY A 73 -20.00 7.88 -9.54
N ASP A 74 -18.92 8.53 -9.12
CA ASP A 74 -17.65 7.85 -8.92
C ASP A 74 -17.73 7.01 -7.65
N THR A 75 -17.51 5.71 -7.83
CA THR A 75 -17.46 4.75 -6.74
C THR A 75 -16.11 4.95 -6.07
N LEU A 76 -16.07 5.05 -4.73
CA LEU A 76 -14.84 5.20 -3.94
C LEU A 76 -13.96 3.93 -4.01
N ALA A 77 -13.52 3.55 -5.19
CA ALA A 77 -12.31 2.78 -5.37
C ALA A 77 -11.14 3.76 -5.27
N ASN A 78 -10.02 3.31 -4.74
CA ASN A 78 -8.75 4.05 -4.67
C ASN A 78 -8.13 4.26 -6.07
N ALA A 79 -8.95 4.49 -7.11
CA ALA A 79 -8.59 4.58 -8.52
C ALA A 79 -7.95 5.92 -8.89
N GLN A 80 -8.04 6.91 -8.00
CA GLN A 80 -7.28 8.15 -8.11
C GLN A 80 -5.93 7.92 -7.40
N GLY A 81 -4.90 7.56 -8.18
CA GLY A 81 -3.56 7.32 -7.63
C GLY A 81 -3.11 8.49 -6.75
N PHE A 82 -2.68 8.20 -5.53
CA PHE A 82 -2.18 9.24 -4.63
C PHE A 82 -1.06 10.02 -5.36
N PRO A 83 -1.14 11.36 -5.45
CA PRO A 83 -0.27 12.17 -6.32
C PRO A 83 1.24 12.16 -5.98
N VAL A 84 1.66 11.36 -4.99
CA VAL A 84 3.03 11.31 -4.43
C VAL A 84 3.56 9.87 -4.35
N THR A 85 2.94 8.95 -5.10
CA THR A 85 3.04 7.50 -4.87
C THR A 85 4.39 6.88 -5.20
N GLN A 86 4.97 7.20 -6.36
CA GLN A 86 6.12 6.46 -6.91
C GLN A 86 7.47 7.18 -6.77
N ARG A 87 7.57 8.27 -6.02
CA ARG A 87 8.81 9.07 -5.95
C ARG A 87 9.74 8.52 -4.87
N ASP A 88 11.02 8.38 -5.23
CA ASP A 88 12.11 8.06 -4.30
C ASP A 88 11.83 6.80 -3.48
N LEU A 89 11.41 5.75 -4.18
CA LEU A 89 11.36 4.40 -3.63
C LEU A 89 12.65 3.71 -4.01
N ASN A 90 13.53 3.50 -3.03
CA ASN A 90 14.75 2.73 -3.21
C ASN A 90 14.67 1.55 -2.25
N LEU A 91 14.17 0.42 -2.75
CA LEU A 91 13.84 -0.75 -1.96
C LEU A 91 14.90 -1.84 -2.11
N ILE A 92 15.35 -2.38 -0.99
CA ILE A 92 15.86 -3.77 -0.97
C ILE A 92 14.68 -4.68 -0.65
N LEU A 93 14.57 -5.75 -1.43
CA LEU A 93 13.58 -6.79 -1.31
C LEU A 93 14.25 -8.10 -0.89
N ALA A 94 13.62 -8.87 -0.01
CA ALA A 94 14.13 -10.18 0.40
C ALA A 94 13.02 -11.23 0.59
N PRO A 95 12.20 -11.52 -0.44
CA PRO A 95 11.20 -12.58 -0.37
C PRO A 95 11.85 -13.96 -0.33
N GLY A 96 11.18 -14.90 0.32
CA GLY A 96 11.59 -16.30 0.32
C GLY A 96 10.57 -17.24 0.91
N ASP A 97 10.86 -18.54 0.76
CA ASP A 97 10.08 -19.62 1.32
C ASP A 97 10.93 -20.82 1.70
N ILE A 98 10.50 -21.54 2.74
CA ILE A 98 10.97 -22.87 3.10
C ILE A 98 9.77 -23.80 3.02
N THR A 99 9.80 -24.74 2.08
CA THR A 99 8.74 -25.72 1.87
C THR A 99 9.21 -27.12 2.28
N TYR A 100 8.47 -27.76 3.19
CA TYR A 100 8.68 -29.13 3.63
C TYR A 100 7.44 -30.00 3.45
N LYS A 101 7.60 -31.26 3.01
CA LYS A 101 6.46 -32.20 2.87
C LYS A 101 6.16 -32.94 4.18
N ILE A 102 4.97 -32.71 4.74
CA ILE A 102 4.44 -33.41 5.92
C ILE A 102 3.20 -34.20 5.50
N PHE A 103 3.19 -35.52 5.75
CA PHE A 103 2.10 -36.43 5.34
C PHE A 103 1.70 -36.32 3.85
N GLY A 104 2.68 -36.08 2.98
CA GLY A 104 2.45 -35.92 1.53
C GLY A 104 1.86 -34.57 1.12
N LYS A 105 1.62 -33.65 2.05
CA LYS A 105 1.17 -32.28 1.79
C LYS A 105 2.31 -31.27 2.06
N PRO A 106 2.41 -30.19 1.28
CA PRO A 106 3.40 -29.15 1.52
C PRO A 106 3.02 -28.32 2.75
N LEU A 107 3.98 -28.08 3.64
CA LEU A 107 3.97 -27.03 4.65
C LEU A 107 5.04 -26.01 4.25
N SER A 108 4.67 -24.75 4.10
CA SER A 108 5.56 -23.67 3.66
C SER A 108 5.61 -22.57 4.72
N LEU A 109 6.80 -22.21 5.17
CA LEU A 109 7.06 -20.94 5.84
C LEU A 109 7.48 -19.94 4.76
N TYR A 110 6.72 -18.87 4.57
CA TYR A 110 7.02 -17.84 3.58
C TYR A 110 7.18 -16.50 4.26
N TRP A 111 7.99 -15.63 3.65
CA TRP A 111 8.15 -14.27 4.08
C TRP A 111 8.37 -13.35 2.89
N ASP A 112 8.06 -12.08 3.10
CA ASP A 112 8.47 -10.99 2.23
C ASP A 112 9.01 -9.85 3.11
N PHE A 113 9.96 -9.11 2.56
CA PHE A 113 10.58 -7.99 3.24
C PHE A 113 10.98 -6.95 2.22
N ALA A 114 10.61 -5.71 2.49
CA ALA A 114 11.00 -4.53 1.75
C ALA A 114 11.51 -3.46 2.72
N TYR A 115 12.62 -2.82 2.38
CA TYR A 115 13.15 -1.67 3.12
C TYR A 115 13.49 -0.53 2.19
N ASN A 116 12.90 0.64 2.45
CA ASN A 116 13.13 1.87 1.68
C ASN A 116 14.28 2.69 2.27
N PHE A 117 15.42 2.73 1.58
CA PHE A 117 16.59 3.52 2.00
C PHE A 117 16.32 5.02 2.04
N THR A 118 15.37 5.50 1.25
CA THR A 118 14.92 6.89 1.21
C THR A 118 13.62 7.10 1.99
N GLY A 119 13.26 6.15 2.87
CA GLY A 119 12.03 6.19 3.67
C GLY A 119 11.95 7.41 4.59
N ASP A 120 13.04 7.78 5.28
CA ASP A 120 13.06 8.95 6.17
C ASP A 120 12.78 10.26 5.42
N ASP A 121 13.38 10.43 4.24
CA ASP A 121 13.16 11.60 3.40
C ASP A 121 11.72 11.62 2.89
N ARG A 122 11.21 10.46 2.45
CA ARG A 122 9.83 10.28 1.99
C ARG A 122 8.81 10.54 3.10
N PHE A 123 9.06 10.04 4.31
CA PHE A 123 8.26 10.30 5.50
C PHE A 123 8.11 11.80 5.75
N ASN A 124 9.23 12.53 5.75
CA ASN A 124 9.21 13.96 6.07
C ASN A 124 8.65 14.82 4.92
N ARG A 125 8.94 14.45 3.68
CA ARG A 125 8.57 15.24 2.50
C ARG A 125 7.13 14.98 2.05
N ASP A 126 6.73 13.72 1.97
CA ASP A 126 5.47 13.32 1.33
C ASP A 126 4.34 13.18 2.36
N TYR A 127 4.69 12.72 3.57
CA TYR A 127 3.75 12.54 4.67
C TYR A 127 3.91 13.56 5.79
N GLY A 128 5.03 14.28 5.86
CA GLY A 128 5.36 15.16 6.98
C GLY A 128 4.93 16.63 6.82
N PRO A 129 5.04 17.43 7.90
CA PRO A 129 5.30 16.99 9.26
C PRO A 129 4.10 16.24 9.86
N LEU A 130 4.37 15.12 10.54
CA LEU A 130 3.39 14.33 11.28
C LEU A 130 3.52 14.57 12.78
N PHE A 131 2.42 14.38 13.51
CA PHE A 131 2.29 14.66 14.94
C PHE A 131 1.45 13.58 15.62
N SER A 132 1.75 13.29 16.88
CA SER A 132 1.05 12.28 17.70
C SER A 132 -0.14 12.84 18.48
N HIS A 133 -0.24 14.17 18.60
CA HIS A 133 -1.24 14.84 19.41
C HIS A 133 -1.78 16.08 18.69
N TYR A 134 -3.07 16.34 18.88
CA TYR A 134 -3.69 17.63 18.56
C TYR A 134 -4.50 18.14 19.76
N PHE A 135 -4.63 19.45 19.89
CA PHE A 135 -5.38 20.11 20.95
C PHE A 135 -5.91 21.46 20.46
N PHE A 136 -6.96 21.98 21.09
CA PHE A 136 -7.47 23.32 20.80
C PHE A 136 -6.99 24.31 21.87
N VAL A 137 -6.47 25.46 21.45
CA VAL A 137 -6.04 26.53 22.36
C VAL A 137 -7.18 27.51 22.58
N GLY A 138 -7.72 27.55 23.80
CA GLY A 138 -8.81 28.44 24.18
C GLY A 138 -10.11 28.15 23.42
N ARG A 139 -10.67 29.15 22.74
CA ARG A 139 -11.86 29.02 21.87
C ARG A 139 -11.51 28.91 20.39
N SER A 140 -10.25 28.63 20.05
CA SER A 140 -9.82 28.46 18.65
C SER A 140 -10.54 27.28 18.01
N SER A 141 -11.03 27.47 16.78
CA SER A 141 -11.50 26.38 15.90
C SER A 141 -10.37 25.70 15.14
N THR A 142 -9.15 26.23 15.23
CA THR A 142 -7.95 25.65 14.60
C THR A 142 -7.22 24.76 15.62
N PRO A 143 -7.00 23.47 15.31
CA PRO A 143 -6.21 22.59 16.16
C PRO A 143 -4.73 23.00 16.12
N SER A 144 -4.08 22.90 17.26
CA SER A 144 -2.63 22.95 17.43
C SER A 144 -2.09 21.53 17.54
N PHE A 145 -0.88 21.31 17.05
CA PHE A 145 -0.27 19.97 17.01
C PHE A 145 0.99 19.92 17.89
N SER A 146 1.20 18.78 18.54
CA SER A 146 2.40 18.51 19.35
C SER A 146 2.85 17.07 19.22
N GLY A 147 4.05 16.78 19.73
CA GLY A 147 4.65 15.45 19.65
C GLY A 147 4.95 15.08 18.20
N ARG A 148 5.81 15.87 17.56
CA ARG A 148 6.26 15.64 16.18
C ARG A 148 6.76 14.20 16.04
N ALA A 149 6.15 13.44 15.14
CA ALA A 149 6.58 12.10 14.81
C ALA A 149 7.89 12.17 14.01
N THR A 150 8.79 11.25 14.32
CA THR A 150 10.05 11.04 13.60
C THR A 150 9.95 9.69 12.89
N PRO A 151 10.47 9.56 11.67
CA PRO A 151 10.48 8.27 11.00
C PRO A 151 11.28 7.26 11.81
N SER A 152 10.89 5.99 11.67
CA SER A 152 11.53 4.86 12.31
C SER A 152 11.73 3.72 11.33
N PHE A 153 12.45 2.67 11.75
CA PHE A 153 12.63 1.48 10.90
C PHE A 153 11.30 0.86 10.46
N SER A 154 10.28 0.87 11.31
CA SER A 154 8.95 0.32 10.98
C SER A 154 8.22 1.18 9.95
N ASP A 155 8.49 2.49 9.87
CA ASP A 155 7.94 3.39 8.85
C ASP A 155 8.55 3.15 7.47
N ASN A 156 9.80 2.72 7.45
CA ASN A 156 10.59 2.52 6.23
C ASN A 156 10.59 1.07 5.75
N SER A 157 9.99 0.14 6.51
CA SER A 157 9.92 -1.28 6.17
C SER A 157 8.49 -1.76 5.97
N ALA A 158 8.34 -2.70 5.04
CA ALA A 158 7.15 -3.53 4.89
C ALA A 158 7.61 -4.98 4.94
N TRP A 159 6.90 -5.82 5.67
CA TRP A 159 7.27 -7.23 5.79
C TRP A 159 6.06 -8.09 6.11
N LEU A 160 6.15 -9.37 5.75
CA LEU A 160 5.19 -10.39 6.13
C LEU A 160 5.92 -11.69 6.48
N VAL A 161 5.31 -12.46 7.37
CA VAL A 161 5.71 -13.84 7.66
C VAL A 161 4.47 -14.70 7.82
N GLY A 162 4.48 -15.85 7.17
CA GLY A 162 3.31 -16.71 7.10
C GLY A 162 3.61 -18.18 7.00
N LEU A 163 2.60 -18.97 7.36
CA LEU A 163 2.59 -20.41 7.19
C LEU A 163 1.46 -20.79 6.24
N LYS A 164 1.75 -21.72 5.33
CA LYS A 164 0.78 -22.32 4.42
C LYS A 164 0.86 -23.82 4.48
N PHE A 165 -0.25 -24.49 4.72
CA PHE A 165 -0.36 -25.94 4.70
C PHE A 165 -1.33 -26.39 3.62
N GLY A 166 -0.95 -27.42 2.86
CA GLY A 166 -1.78 -28.02 1.83
C GLY A 166 -1.68 -27.31 0.47
N GLU A 167 -2.44 -27.85 -0.48
CA GLU A 167 -2.51 -27.39 -1.87
C GLU A 167 -3.82 -27.84 -2.48
N ASN A 168 -4.40 -27.06 -3.40
CA ASN A 168 -5.71 -27.29 -4.02
C ASN A 168 -5.59 -27.82 -5.46
N LYS A 169 -5.08 -29.06 -5.64
CA LYS A 169 -4.84 -29.62 -6.99
C LYS A 169 -5.99 -30.48 -7.53
N LYS A 170 -6.70 -31.20 -6.67
CA LYS A 170 -7.78 -32.13 -7.02
C LYS A 170 -9.03 -31.88 -6.19
N ALA A 171 -10.16 -32.48 -6.54
CA ALA A 171 -11.33 -32.54 -5.67
C ALA A 171 -10.97 -33.10 -4.27
N GLY A 172 -11.52 -32.49 -3.23
CA GLY A 172 -11.25 -32.84 -1.83
C GLY A 172 -9.96 -32.26 -1.25
N ASP A 173 -9.12 -31.63 -2.08
CA ASP A 173 -7.94 -30.94 -1.57
C ASP A 173 -8.30 -29.65 -0.83
N PHE A 174 -7.49 -29.32 0.17
CA PHE A 174 -7.57 -28.06 0.89
C PHE A 174 -6.21 -27.41 1.05
N SER A 175 -6.23 -26.09 1.23
CA SER A 175 -5.10 -25.35 1.79
C SER A 175 -5.58 -24.34 2.81
N VAL A 176 -4.73 -24.09 3.79
CA VAL A 176 -4.91 -23.06 4.80
C VAL A 176 -3.64 -22.26 4.90
N SER A 177 -3.75 -20.95 5.05
CA SER A 177 -2.63 -20.09 5.39
C SER A 177 -3.01 -19.03 6.40
N ALA A 178 -2.01 -18.62 7.17
CA ALA A 178 -2.09 -17.48 8.05
C ALA A 178 -0.77 -16.72 7.96
N ASP A 179 -0.85 -15.40 7.86
CA ASP A 179 0.32 -14.54 7.93
C ASP A 179 0.06 -13.28 8.74
N TYR A 180 1.13 -12.78 9.32
CA TYR A 180 1.18 -11.47 9.93
C TYR A 180 2.01 -10.57 9.04
N ARG A 181 1.55 -9.34 8.84
CA ARG A 181 2.27 -8.35 8.03
C ARG A 181 2.18 -6.96 8.60
N GLN A 182 3.18 -6.16 8.25
CA GLN A 182 3.32 -4.76 8.60
C GLN A 182 3.70 -3.97 7.34
N VAL A 183 3.09 -2.81 7.17
CA VAL A 183 3.38 -1.87 6.07
C VAL A 183 3.59 -0.48 6.66
N GLY A 184 4.86 -0.04 6.72
CA GLY A 184 5.23 1.30 7.18
C GLY A 184 4.71 2.41 6.27
N ILE A 185 4.48 3.61 6.83
CA ILE A 185 3.90 4.74 6.09
C ILE A 185 4.74 5.21 4.89
N SER A 186 6.06 4.97 4.91
CA SER A 186 6.99 5.39 3.85
C SER A 186 7.71 4.22 3.19
N SER A 187 7.36 2.99 3.59
CA SER A 187 8.04 1.75 3.22
C SER A 187 7.87 1.36 1.76
N ILE A 188 6.65 1.47 1.23
CA ILE A 188 6.30 1.11 -0.14
C ILE A 188 5.29 2.11 -0.71
N ASP A 189 5.05 2.05 -2.01
CA ASP A 189 3.94 2.73 -2.65
C ASP A 189 2.60 2.11 -2.22
N PRO A 190 1.57 2.89 -1.87
CA PRO A 190 0.24 2.32 -1.62
C PRO A 190 -0.37 1.64 -2.84
N ASN A 191 0.05 1.98 -4.07
CA ASN A 191 -0.32 1.30 -5.32
C ASN A 191 0.42 -0.03 -5.52
N LEU A 192 1.52 -0.27 -4.80
CA LEU A 192 2.23 -1.55 -4.81
C LEU A 192 1.74 -2.49 -3.69
N ASN A 193 0.99 -1.96 -2.72
CA ASN A 193 0.36 -2.75 -1.70
C ASN A 193 -0.85 -3.51 -2.30
N SER A 194 -1.18 -4.67 -1.73
CA SER A 194 -2.37 -5.40 -2.17
C SER A 194 -3.63 -4.67 -1.68
N ASP A 195 -4.60 -4.53 -2.58
CA ASP A 195 -5.96 -4.09 -2.29
C ASP A 195 -6.66 -4.94 -1.20
N ASN A 196 -6.26 -6.21 -1.08
CA ASN A 196 -6.84 -7.15 -0.11
C ASN A 196 -6.36 -6.94 1.34
N PHE A 197 -5.26 -6.21 1.57
CA PHE A 197 -4.76 -5.92 2.92
C PHE A 197 -4.82 -4.44 3.24
N ALA A 198 -5.50 -4.09 4.35
CA ALA A 198 -5.65 -2.70 4.78
C ALA A 198 -6.21 -1.77 3.71
N LEU A 199 -6.95 -2.32 2.74
CA LEU A 199 -7.47 -1.59 1.59
C LEU A 199 -6.35 -0.82 0.86
N SER A 200 -5.18 -1.45 0.72
CA SER A 200 -3.96 -0.85 0.15
C SER A 200 -3.34 0.29 0.97
N ASN A 201 -3.86 0.58 2.16
CA ASN A 201 -3.34 1.68 2.97
C ASN A 201 -1.99 1.34 3.61
N LEU A 202 -1.17 2.38 3.80
CA LEU A 202 0.06 2.30 4.57
C LEU A 202 -0.19 2.58 6.06
N ASN A 203 0.86 2.51 6.88
CA ASN A 203 0.79 2.59 8.34
C ASN A 203 -0.18 1.56 8.92
N ALA A 204 -0.09 0.32 8.44
CA ALA A 204 -1.02 -0.75 8.82
C ALA A 204 -0.25 -2.02 9.19
N GLN A 205 -0.77 -2.77 10.16
CA GLN A 205 -0.26 -4.08 10.52
C GLN A 205 -1.40 -5.01 10.95
N GLY A 206 -1.28 -6.31 10.69
CA GLY A 206 -2.41 -7.20 10.90
C GLY A 206 -2.17 -8.64 10.50
N TRP A 207 -3.23 -9.42 10.68
CA TRP A 207 -3.31 -10.83 10.32
C TRP A 207 -4.18 -11.02 9.08
N GLU A 208 -3.78 -11.94 8.22
CA GLU A 208 -4.61 -12.49 7.15
C GLU A 208 -4.70 -14.01 7.29
N PHE A 209 -5.90 -14.54 7.18
CA PHE A 209 -6.22 -15.96 7.22
C PHE A 209 -6.93 -16.34 5.93
N ASN A 210 -6.46 -17.40 5.27
CA ASN A 210 -7.07 -17.93 4.07
C ASN A 210 -7.34 -19.43 4.24
N LEU A 211 -8.52 -19.85 3.81
CA LEU A 211 -8.92 -21.25 3.71
C LEU A 211 -9.49 -21.48 2.31
N ALA A 212 -8.97 -22.48 1.60
CA ALA A 212 -9.47 -22.89 0.31
C ALA A 212 -9.78 -24.38 0.28
N TYR A 213 -10.95 -24.76 -0.25
CA TYR A 213 -11.39 -26.14 -0.38
C TYR A 213 -11.93 -26.43 -1.78
N ASN A 214 -11.44 -27.48 -2.43
CA ASN A 214 -11.94 -27.92 -3.74
C ASN A 214 -13.12 -28.88 -3.55
N PHE A 215 -14.33 -28.45 -3.87
CA PHE A 215 -15.50 -29.35 -3.88
C PHE A 215 -15.42 -30.34 -5.05
N THR A 216 -15.00 -29.86 -6.21
CA THR A 216 -14.77 -30.65 -7.43
C THR A 216 -13.46 -30.21 -8.08
N ASP A 217 -13.08 -30.80 -9.21
CA ASP A 217 -11.90 -30.35 -9.97
C ASP A 217 -12.08 -28.95 -10.59
N PHE A 218 -13.32 -28.48 -10.73
CA PHE A 218 -13.65 -27.16 -11.30
C PHE A 218 -14.21 -26.16 -10.29
N LEU A 219 -14.65 -26.58 -9.10
CA LEU A 219 -15.31 -25.73 -8.11
C LEU A 219 -14.51 -25.64 -6.81
N THR A 220 -14.11 -24.42 -6.44
CA THR A 220 -13.34 -24.14 -5.21
C THR A 220 -14.04 -23.09 -4.36
N ALA A 221 -14.24 -23.35 -3.06
CA ALA A 221 -14.57 -22.31 -2.09
C ALA A 221 -13.29 -21.69 -1.52
N VAL A 222 -13.28 -20.36 -1.39
CA VAL A 222 -12.23 -19.60 -0.73
C VAL A 222 -12.85 -18.73 0.34
N PHE A 223 -12.32 -18.80 1.55
CA PHE A 223 -12.66 -17.96 2.68
C PHE A 223 -11.42 -17.18 3.10
N THR A 224 -11.58 -15.87 3.19
CA THR A 224 -10.52 -14.94 3.60
C THR A 224 -11.03 -14.11 4.78
N LEU A 225 -10.27 -14.11 5.87
CA LEU A 225 -10.48 -13.22 7.00
C LEU A 225 -9.22 -12.38 7.17
N TYR A 226 -9.43 -11.08 7.31
CA TYR A 226 -8.35 -10.15 7.54
C TYR A 226 -8.70 -9.24 8.71
N TYR A 227 -7.71 -8.97 9.54
CA TYR A 227 -7.79 -8.01 10.65
C TYR A 227 -6.52 -7.15 10.66
N SER A 228 -6.66 -5.83 10.56
CA SER A 228 -5.52 -4.92 10.78
C SER A 228 -5.88 -3.75 11.68
N HIS A 229 -4.82 -3.11 12.15
CA HIS A 229 -4.88 -1.84 12.82
C HIS A 229 -3.74 -0.92 12.38
N ALA A 230 -3.83 0.35 12.74
CA ALA A 230 -2.76 1.31 12.49
C ALA A 230 -1.45 0.86 13.16
N LEU A 231 -0.34 0.89 12.42
CA LEU A 231 1.00 0.60 12.93
C LEU A 231 1.40 1.65 13.98
N HIS A 232 1.26 2.93 13.62
CA HIS A 232 1.36 4.04 14.56
C HIS A 232 -0.02 4.66 14.77
N PRO A 233 -0.57 4.58 15.99
CA PRO A 233 -1.82 5.24 16.29
C PRO A 233 -1.63 6.77 16.34
N ASN A 234 -2.70 7.50 16.09
CA ASN A 234 -2.77 8.95 16.28
C ASN A 234 -1.75 9.76 15.46
N LEU A 235 -1.46 9.35 14.22
CA LEU A 235 -0.67 10.17 13.29
C LEU A 235 -1.54 11.23 12.58
N TYR A 236 -1.31 12.48 12.97
CA TYR A 236 -1.96 13.68 12.42
C TYR A 236 -0.98 14.52 11.59
N GLY A 237 -1.48 15.29 10.63
CA GLY A 237 -0.67 16.20 9.80
C GLY A 237 -0.43 15.66 8.39
N GLY A 238 0.53 16.23 7.65
CA GLY A 238 0.97 15.71 6.34
C GLY A 238 0.17 16.11 5.10
N TYR A 239 0.86 16.19 3.95
CA TYR A 239 0.26 16.54 2.65
C TYR A 239 -0.70 15.48 2.09
N ALA A 240 -0.66 14.24 2.60
CA ALA A 240 -1.63 13.20 2.26
C ALA A 240 -3.06 13.50 2.79
N THR A 241 -3.21 14.53 3.64
CA THR A 241 -4.52 15.06 4.05
C THR A 241 -4.91 16.33 3.31
N GLY A 242 -4.14 16.65 2.26
CA GLY A 242 -4.37 17.78 1.41
C GLY A 242 -4.16 19.10 2.13
N ASN A 243 -3.03 19.76 1.85
CA ASN A 243 -3.11 21.18 1.56
C ASN A 243 -3.87 21.33 0.23
N VAL A 244 -5.17 21.03 0.26
CA VAL A 244 -6.07 21.56 -0.75
C VAL A 244 -6.10 23.05 -0.42
N LEU A 245 -5.59 23.85 -1.35
CA LEU A 245 -5.93 25.26 -1.35
C LEU A 245 -7.37 25.30 -1.85
N MET A 246 -8.25 26.02 -1.15
CA MET A 246 -9.53 26.38 -1.72
C MET A 246 -9.30 27.05 -3.08
N SER A 247 -10.30 27.05 -3.97
CA SER A 247 -10.22 27.69 -5.30
C SER A 247 -9.82 29.18 -5.25
N ASN A 248 -9.86 29.81 -4.07
CA ASN A 248 -9.41 31.17 -3.79
C ASN A 248 -7.95 31.29 -3.29
N GLY A 249 -7.16 30.20 -3.30
CA GLY A 249 -5.76 30.20 -2.86
C GLY A 249 -5.56 30.24 -1.33
N GLN A 250 -6.63 30.14 -0.53
CA GLN A 250 -6.51 30.02 0.92
C GLN A 250 -6.33 28.54 1.33
N PRO A 251 -5.51 28.22 2.35
CA PRO A 251 -5.46 26.88 2.92
C PRO A 251 -6.87 26.45 3.35
N PHE A 252 -7.26 25.19 3.11
CA PHE A 252 -8.47 24.64 3.70
C PHE A 252 -8.48 24.92 5.22
N PRO A 253 -9.59 25.41 5.78
CA PRO A 253 -9.70 25.59 7.22
C PRO A 253 -9.45 24.23 7.88
N SER A 254 -8.44 24.21 8.74
CA SER A 254 -7.86 23.08 9.49
C SER A 254 -8.85 22.15 10.21
N SER A 255 -10.14 22.51 10.27
CA SER A 255 -11.23 21.67 10.76
C SER A 255 -11.58 20.48 9.86
N GLN A 256 -11.02 20.36 8.65
CA GLN A 256 -11.19 19.22 7.74
C GLN A 256 -9.86 18.52 7.37
N GLN A 257 -8.81 18.68 8.18
CA GLN A 257 -7.67 17.78 8.07
C GLN A 257 -8.12 16.37 8.49
N TYR A 258 -8.26 15.49 7.50
CA TYR A 258 -8.44 14.07 7.76
C TYR A 258 -7.18 13.55 8.47
N SER A 259 -7.27 12.48 9.23
CA SER A 259 -6.08 11.81 9.77
C SER A 259 -5.41 11.00 8.66
N VAL A 260 -4.11 11.17 8.41
CA VAL A 260 -3.36 10.32 7.44
C VAL A 260 -3.44 8.86 7.84
N ALA A 261 -3.49 8.60 9.14
CA ALA A 261 -3.87 7.31 9.68
C ALA A 261 -4.79 7.51 10.88
N ARG A 262 -6.09 7.32 10.67
CA ARG A 262 -7.04 7.11 11.78
C ARG A 262 -6.52 5.92 12.61
N ASP A 263 -6.82 5.90 13.90
CA ASP A 263 -6.80 4.69 14.76
C ASP A 263 -7.81 3.68 14.20
N ARG A 264 -7.50 3.18 13.02
CA ARG A 264 -8.37 2.38 12.19
C ARG A 264 -8.14 0.95 12.59
N GLN A 265 -9.24 0.25 12.77
CA GLN A 265 -9.29 -1.19 12.91
C GLN A 265 -10.16 -1.68 11.79
N ASP A 266 -9.58 -2.46 10.89
CA ASP A 266 -10.27 -3.01 9.75
C ASP A 266 -10.45 -4.51 9.99
N LEU A 267 -11.69 -4.98 9.88
CA LEU A 267 -12.05 -6.39 9.88
C LEU A 267 -12.80 -6.68 8.58
N VAL A 268 -12.23 -7.52 7.73
CA VAL A 268 -12.85 -7.94 6.46
C VAL A 268 -13.04 -9.45 6.47
N ILE A 269 -14.23 -9.88 6.08
CA ILE A 269 -14.56 -11.29 5.88
C ILE A 269 -15.09 -11.43 4.46
N GLN A 270 -14.48 -12.31 3.68
CA GLN A 270 -14.83 -12.59 2.30
C GLN A 270 -15.02 -14.08 2.10
N ALA A 271 -16.05 -14.44 1.36
CA ALA A 271 -16.32 -15.81 0.94
C ALA A 271 -16.61 -15.81 -0.56
N ASN A 272 -15.79 -16.53 -1.31
CA ASN A 272 -15.86 -16.59 -2.77
C ASN A 272 -16.00 -18.04 -3.24
N LEU A 273 -16.77 -18.23 -4.31
CA LEU A 273 -16.86 -19.50 -5.01
C LEU A 273 -16.24 -19.31 -6.40
N LEU A 274 -15.18 -20.06 -6.67
CA LEU A 274 -14.40 -19.95 -7.90
C LEU A 274 -14.71 -21.15 -8.79
N MET A 275 -15.09 -20.88 -10.05
CA MET A 275 -15.23 -21.88 -11.10
C MET A 275 -14.05 -21.79 -12.06
N LYS A 276 -13.37 -22.92 -12.30
CA LYS A 276 -12.35 -23.07 -13.34
C LYS A 276 -13.04 -23.55 -14.61
N PHE A 277 -12.91 -22.77 -15.68
CA PHE A 277 -13.37 -23.13 -17.01
C PHE A 277 -12.20 -23.69 -17.84
#